data_AF-A0A352S7Z2-F1
#
_entry.id   AF-A0A352S7Z2-F1
#
_cell.length_a   1.000
_cell.length_b   1.000
_cell.length_c   1.000
_cell.angle_alpha   90.00
_cell.angle_beta   90.00
_cell.angle_gamma   90.00
#
_symmetry.space_group_name_H-M   'P 1'
#
loop_
_entity.id
_entity.type
_entity.pdbx_description
1 polymer ?
#
loop_
_entity_poly.entity_id
_entity_poly.type
_entity_poly.pdbx_seq_one_letter_code
_entity_poly.pdbx_strand_id
1 'polypeptide(L)' 'IAGGPEKCRYAREAFGFDVCLDHRAPDFAEQLATATPQGIDVYYENVGGTVLDTVLPRLNVGARVPV' A
#
# COMPACT_ATOMS: atom_id res chain seq x y z
N ILE A 1 -3.29 -0.72 -2.62
CA ILE A 1 -2.91 -2.12 -2.34
C ILE A 1 -4.06 -3.01 -2.76
N ALA A 2 -3.82 -4.05 -3.55
CA ALA A 2 -4.86 -4.98 -4.01
C ALA A 2 -4.36 -6.43 -4.00
N GLY A 3 -5.26 -7.39 -4.20
CA GLY A 3 -4.91 -8.81 -4.27
C GLY A 3 -4.97 -9.31 -5.72
N GLY A 4 -3.82 -9.37 -6.38
CA GLY A 4 -3.67 -9.84 -7.76
C GLY A 4 -3.30 -8.73 -8.77
N PRO A 5 -2.58 -9.09 -9.85
CA PRO A 5 -2.12 -8.14 -10.87
C PRO A 5 -3.26 -7.50 -11.66
N GLU A 6 -4.37 -8.21 -11.88
CA GLU A 6 -5.54 -7.67 -12.59
C GLU A 6 -6.19 -6.51 -11.85
N LYS A 7 -6.37 -6.65 -10.52
CA LYS A 7 -6.91 -5.56 -9.69
C LYS A 7 -5.95 -4.37 -9.64
N CYS A 8 -4.64 -4.63 -9.59
CA CYS A 8 -3.64 -3.56 -9.61
C CYS A 8 -3.64 -2.79 -10.94
N ARG A 9 -3.81 -3.48 -12.07
CA ARG A 9 -3.99 -2.84 -13.38
C ARG A 9 -5.26 -2.00 -13.40
N TYR A 10 -6.39 -2.58 -12.99
CA TYR A 10 -7.69 -1.90 -12.98
C TYR A 10 -7.67 -0.64 -12.11
N ALA A 11 -7.03 -0.70 -10.93
CA ALA A 11 -6.87 0.46 -10.06
C ALA A 11 -6.14 1.63 -10.74
N ARG A 12 -5.08 1.34 -11.50
CA ARG A 12 -4.33 2.38 -12.22
C ARG A 12 -5.08 2.91 -13.42
N GLU A 13 -5.61 2.02 -14.27
CA GLU A 13 -6.22 2.40 -15.54
C GLU A 13 -7.63 3.01 -15.39
N ALA A 14 -8.45 2.49 -14.47
CA ALA A 14 -9.84 2.91 -14.33
C ALA A 14 -10.07 3.94 -13.21
N PHE A 15 -9.26 3.89 -12.15
CA PHE A 15 -9.43 4.77 -10.98
C PHE A 15 -8.33 5.81 -10.81
N GLY A 16 -7.29 5.79 -11.66
CA GLY A 16 -6.27 6.84 -11.71
C GLY A 16 -5.30 6.83 -10.52
N PHE A 17 -5.13 5.69 -9.83
CA PHE A 17 -4.08 5.58 -8.82
C PHE A 17 -2.69 5.63 -9.47
N ASP A 18 -1.76 6.39 -8.90
CA ASP A 18 -0.39 6.49 -9.39
C ASP A 18 0.32 5.12 -9.36
N VAL A 19 0.15 4.41 -8.24
CA VAL A 19 0.75 3.09 -8.01
C VAL A 19 -0.27 2.18 -7.34
N CYS A 20 -0.33 0.92 -7.77
CA CYS A 20 -1.06 -0.12 -7.06
C CYS A 20 -0.19 -1.38 -6.98
N LEU A 21 0.00 -1.86 -5.75
CA LEU A 21 0.86 -3.01 -5.44
C LEU A 21 0.00 -4.21 -5.03
N ASP A 22 0.44 -5.39 -5.45
CA ASP A 22 -0.17 -6.67 -5.09
C ASP A 22 0.40 -7.15 -3.75
N HIS A 23 -0.43 -7.23 -2.71
CA HIS A 23 0.03 -7.68 -1.39
C HIS A 23 0.36 -9.18 -1.33
N ARG A 24 0.08 -9.93 -2.40
CA ARG A 24 0.43 -11.36 -2.53
C ARG A 24 1.78 -11.57 -3.18
N ALA A 25 2.40 -10.52 -3.73
CA ALA A 25 3.74 -10.60 -4.29
C ALA A 25 4.77 -10.91 -3.19
N PRO A 26 5.75 -11.80 -3.45
CA PRO A 26 6.73 -12.19 -2.43
C PRO A 26 7.62 -11.01 -1.98
N ASP A 27 7.75 -10.01 -2.83
CA ASP A 27 8.55 -8.79 -2.66
C ASP A 27 7.67 -7.56 -2.33
N PHE A 28 6.42 -7.75 -1.88
CA PHE A 28 5.49 -6.67 -1.58
C PHE A 28 6.07 -5.57 -0.67
N ALA A 29 6.81 -5.95 0.38
CA ALA A 29 7.41 -5.00 1.31
C ALA A 29 8.46 -4.10 0.64
N GLU A 30 9.28 -4.66 -0.25
CA GLU A 30 10.29 -3.91 -1.01
C GLU A 30 9.64 -2.97 -2.02
N GLN A 31 8.61 -3.46 -2.73
CA GLN A 31 7.82 -2.63 -3.64
C GLN A 31 7.15 -1.47 -2.90
N LEU A 32 6.58 -1.72 -1.71
CA LEU A 32 5.97 -0.68 -0.88
C LEU A 32 7.00 0.37 -0.48
N ALA A 33 8.19 -0.05 -0.06
CA ALA A 33 9.26 0.87 0.31
C ALA A 33 9.71 1.74 -0.87
N THR A 34 9.82 1.13 -2.05
CA THR A 34 10.19 1.82 -3.30
C THR A 34 9.12 2.83 -3.73
N ALA A 35 7.84 2.48 -3.58
CA ALA A 35 6.73 3.36 -3.93
C ALA A 35 6.53 4.51 -2.93
N THR A 36 7.05 4.39 -1.70
CA THR A 36 6.82 5.35 -0.62
C THR A 36 8.13 5.92 -0.07
N PRO A 37 9.08 6.42 -0.89
CA PRO A 37 10.43 6.74 -0.44
C PRO A 37 10.48 7.78 0.70
N GLN A 38 9.43 8.59 0.86
CA GLN A 38 9.27 9.60 1.90
C GLN A 38 8.39 9.15 3.07
N GLY A 39 8.06 7.86 3.16
CA GLY A 39 7.12 7.30 4.12
C GLY A 39 5.65 7.52 3.75
N ILE A 40 4.76 7.27 4.70
CA ILE A 40 3.30 7.32 4.54
C ILE A 40 2.71 8.25 5.59
N ASP A 41 2.03 9.33 5.14
CA ASP A 41 1.38 10.29 6.02
C ASP A 41 -0.07 9.93 6.36
N VAL A 42 -0.73 9.16 5.48
CA VAL A 42 -2.10 8.69 5.67
C VAL A 42 -2.20 7.25 5.19
N TYR A 43 -2.62 6.36 6.08
CA TYR A 43 -2.97 4.99 5.74
C TYR A 43 -4.45 4.75 6.05
N TYR A 44 -5.27 4.70 5.02
CA TYR A 44 -6.68 4.35 5.18
C TYR A 44 -6.78 2.84 5.36
N GLU A 45 -7.06 2.41 6.59
CA GLU A 45 -7.05 1.00 6.93
C GLU A 45 -8.44 0.36 6.76
N ASN A 46 -8.52 -0.70 5.96
CA ASN A 46 -9.70 -1.52 5.72
C ASN A 46 -9.45 -3.03 5.95
N VAL A 47 -8.19 -3.47 6.08
CA VAL A 47 -7.78 -4.87 5.93
C VAL A 47 -7.16 -5.45 7.20
N GLY A 48 -6.12 -4.82 7.75
CA GLY A 48 -5.35 -5.37 8.85
C GLY A 48 -4.36 -6.46 8.43
N GLY A 49 -3.89 -7.23 9.42
CA GLY A 49 -2.99 -8.37 9.22
C GLY A 49 -1.67 -7.99 8.54
N THR A 50 -1.16 -8.88 7.68
CA THR A 50 0.16 -8.72 7.05
C THR A 50 0.31 -7.43 6.25
N VAL A 51 -0.79 -6.88 5.69
CA VAL A 51 -0.74 -5.59 4.99
C VAL A 51 -0.43 -4.47 5.98
N LEU A 52 -1.14 -4.42 7.12
CA LEU A 52 -0.89 -3.47 8.19
C LEU A 52 0.53 -3.62 8.74
N ASP A 53 0.97 -4.84 9.03
CA ASP A 53 2.31 -5.13 9.55
C ASP A 53 3.42 -4.61 8.62
N THR A 54 3.18 -4.63 7.31
CA THR A 54 4.12 -4.13 6.31
C THR A 54 4.08 -2.59 6.19
N VAL A 55 2.92 -1.98 6.40
CA VAL A 55 2.72 -0.53 6.30
C VAL A 55 3.18 0.20 7.55
N LEU A 56 2.97 -0.36 8.75
CA LEU A 56 3.28 0.28 10.03
C LEU A 56 4.70 0.85 10.13
N PRO A 57 5.77 0.13 9.72
CA PRO A 57 7.15 0.65 9.77
C PRO A 57 7.42 1.80 8.80
N ARG A 58 6.50 2.08 7.87
CA ARG A 58 6.61 3.13 6.85
C ARG A 58 5.86 4.40 7.23
N LEU A 59 5.09 4.40 8.32
CA LEU A 59 4.34 5.56 8.76
C LEU A 59 5.28 6.68 9.22
N ASN A 60 5.03 7.89 8.74
CA ASN A 60 5.72 9.08 9.21
C ASN A 60 5.29 9.46 10.63
N VAL A 61 6.15 10.19 11.34
CA VAL A 61 5.75 10.81 12.62
C VAL A 61 4.61 11.78 12.34
N GLY A 62 3.48 11.61 13.02
CA GLY A 62 2.25 12.39 12.78
C GLY A 62 1.35 11.84 11.66
N ALA A 63 1.63 10.64 11.15
CA ALA A 63 0.74 9.96 10.23
C ALA A 63 -0.64 9.68 10.85
N ARG A 64 -1.66 9.56 10.00
CA ARG A 64 -3.04 9.28 10.41
C ARG A 64 -3.47 7.93 9.87
N VAL A 65 -4.17 7.16 10.70
CA VAL A 65 -4.69 5.84 10.35
C VAL A 65 -6.20 5.80 10.60
N PRO A 66 -7.03 6.29 9.66
CA PRO A 66 -8.47 6.08 9.71
C PRO A 66 -8.80 4.60 9.58
N VAL A 67 -9.80 4.14 10.33
CA VAL A 67 -10.37 2.79 10.31
C VAL A 67 -11.85 2.82 9.97
#